data_AF-A0A348V634-F1
#
_entry.id   AF-A0A348V634-F1
#
_cell.length_a   1.000
_cell.length_b   1.000
_cell.length_c   1.000
_cell.angle_alpha   90.00
_cell.angle_beta   90.00
_cell.angle_gamma   90.00
#
_symmetry.space_group_name_H-M   'P 1'
#
loop_
_entity.id
_entity.type
_entity.pdbx_description
1 polymer ?
#
loop_
_entity_poly.entity_id
_entity_poly.type
_entity_poly.pdbx_seq_one_letter_code
_entity_poly.pdbx_strand_id
1 'polypeptide(L)'
;MKQDRRQFLKRLVVAAAALTAPSLIMHAASHKSTRSSKMKLSWTPYDLQLRHTFTISGFSRKTTPVVLTRLEYDGLTGYGEASLPPYLGETQASVIEFLKKVDLSGFSDPTQLEEILMYVDSIAPANTAAKASVDIALHDLAGKIMGNPWHKIQGLDKTDVPDTTFTIGIDRDEVVQEKTREAIGRFNILKIKVGGPDDKRMIEAIRSVTDLPLAVDANQGWKNRDEALEMIFWLKEKGVVMVEQPMPKYDLDNIARLTAESPLPVFADESV
;
A
#
# COMPACT_ATOMS: atom_id res chain seq x y z
N MET A 1 -16.78 -51.41 2.03
CA MET A 1 -17.28 -51.22 3.42
C MET A 1 -17.96 -49.87 3.51
N LYS A 2 -19.29 -49.85 3.64
CA LYS A 2 -20.08 -48.62 3.82
C LYS A 2 -19.91 -48.15 5.27
N GLN A 3 -19.38 -46.94 5.48
CA GLN A 3 -19.32 -46.32 6.81
C GLN A 3 -20.60 -45.52 7.06
N ASP A 4 -21.29 -45.94 8.12
CA ASP A 4 -22.62 -45.50 8.55
C ASP A 4 -22.57 -44.14 9.26
N ARG A 5 -23.34 -43.16 8.76
CA ARG A 5 -23.44 -41.77 9.28
C ARG A 5 -24.02 -41.67 10.70
N ARG A 6 -24.37 -42.79 11.35
CA ARG A 6 -24.94 -42.83 12.71
C ARG A 6 -23.95 -42.99 13.86
N GLN A 7 -22.64 -43.12 13.62
CA GLN A 7 -21.63 -43.20 14.69
C GLN A 7 -20.93 -41.88 15.05
N PHE A 8 -21.16 -40.78 14.31
CA PHE A 8 -20.53 -39.48 14.59
C PHE A 8 -21.20 -38.72 15.76
N LEU A 9 -22.50 -38.92 15.98
CA LEU A 9 -23.30 -38.17 16.96
C LEU A 9 -23.27 -38.72 18.40
N LYS A 10 -22.54 -39.80 18.68
CA LYS A 10 -22.45 -40.40 20.03
C LYS A 10 -21.16 -40.06 20.81
N ARG A 11 -20.26 -39.24 20.27
CA ARG A 11 -19.05 -38.78 20.98
C ARG A 11 -19.14 -37.36 21.57
N LEU A 12 -20.33 -36.75 21.57
CA LEU A 12 -20.52 -35.33 21.94
C LEU A 12 -21.15 -35.07 23.32
N VAL A 13 -21.33 -36.09 24.19
CA VAL A 13 -22.12 -35.89 25.44
C VAL A 13 -21.40 -36.23 26.76
N VAL A 14 -20.14 -36.68 26.79
CA VAL A 14 -19.47 -36.91 28.09
C VAL A 14 -18.03 -36.40 28.08
N ALA A 15 -17.88 -35.10 28.34
CA ALA A 15 -16.69 -34.50 28.96
C ALA A 15 -17.03 -33.08 29.46
N ALA A 16 -18.08 -32.97 30.28
CA ALA A 16 -18.38 -31.78 31.05
C ALA A 16 -18.12 -32.09 32.53
N ALA A 17 -16.87 -31.97 32.96
CA ALA A 17 -16.52 -31.79 34.38
C ALA A 17 -15.05 -31.40 34.53
N ALA A 18 -14.84 -30.25 35.19
CA ALA A 18 -13.64 -29.86 35.92
C ALA A 18 -12.36 -29.54 35.14
N LEU A 19 -12.26 -28.29 34.67
CA LEU A 19 -11.02 -27.51 34.77
C LEU A 19 -11.41 -26.05 35.08
N THR A 20 -11.40 -25.73 36.37
CA THR A 20 -11.52 -24.36 36.88
C THR A 20 -10.25 -23.59 36.50
N ALA A 21 -10.30 -22.82 35.42
CA ALA A 21 -9.29 -21.81 35.13
C ALA A 21 -9.53 -20.60 36.04
N PRO A 22 -8.50 -20.02 36.68
CA PRO A 22 -8.68 -18.76 37.38
C PRO A 22 -9.06 -17.70 36.35
N SER A 23 -10.20 -17.04 36.57
CA SER A 23 -10.61 -15.86 35.83
C SER A 23 -9.50 -14.81 35.94
N LEU A 24 -8.72 -14.64 34.87
CA LEU A 24 -7.93 -13.44 34.64
C LEU A 24 -8.93 -12.31 34.43
N ILE A 25 -9.36 -11.71 35.54
CA ILE A 25 -9.98 -10.39 35.55
C ILE A 25 -8.89 -9.45 35.06
N MET A 26 -8.87 -9.14 33.76
CA MET A 26 -8.21 -7.94 33.29
C MET A 26 -8.90 -6.78 33.99
N HIS A 27 -8.24 -6.25 35.02
CA HIS A 27 -8.57 -4.92 35.51
C HIS A 27 -8.27 -3.95 34.37
N ALA A 28 -9.28 -3.66 33.55
CA ALA A 28 -9.30 -2.44 32.78
C ALA A 28 -9.25 -1.31 33.81
N ALA A 29 -8.08 -0.69 33.95
CA ALA A 29 -7.93 0.51 34.73
C ALA A 29 -8.86 1.56 34.12
N SER A 30 -10.00 1.80 34.78
CA SER A 30 -10.89 2.89 34.46
C SER A 30 -10.17 4.20 34.79
N HIS A 31 -9.39 4.72 33.83
CA HIS A 31 -9.04 6.13 33.80
C HIS A 31 -10.31 6.89 33.38
N LYS A 32 -11.15 7.22 34.37
CA LYS A 32 -12.12 8.30 34.22
C LYS A 32 -11.34 9.62 34.14
N SER A 33 -10.84 9.93 32.94
CA SER A 33 -10.44 11.30 32.59
C SER A 33 -11.72 12.13 32.58
N THR A 34 -11.86 13.04 33.56
CA THR A 34 -12.99 13.97 33.67
C THR A 34 -12.87 15.17 32.71
N ARG A 35 -12.10 15.04 31.63
CA ARG A 35 -12.10 15.96 30.49
C ARG A 35 -12.53 15.14 29.28
N SER A 36 -13.64 15.52 28.66
CA SER A 36 -13.91 15.13 27.28
C SER A 36 -12.74 15.66 26.44
N SER A 37 -11.75 14.81 26.15
CA SER A 37 -10.65 15.18 25.28
C SER A 37 -11.17 15.19 23.86
N LYS A 38 -11.21 16.36 23.25
CA LYS A 38 -11.54 16.49 21.83
C LYS A 38 -10.34 16.04 21.01
N MET A 39 -10.59 15.33 19.93
CA MET A 39 -9.58 15.09 18.91
C MET A 39 -9.11 16.41 18.33
N LYS A 40 -7.78 16.60 18.26
CA LYS A 40 -7.16 17.79 17.67
C LYS A 40 -6.33 17.39 16.48
N LEU A 41 -6.80 17.74 15.28
CA LEU A 41 -6.09 17.56 14.03
C LEU A 41 -5.16 18.75 13.78
N SER A 42 -3.93 18.47 13.36
CA SER A 42 -2.96 19.47 12.91
C SER A 42 -2.12 18.89 11.77
N TRP A 43 -1.45 19.74 11.01
CA TRP A 43 -0.68 19.32 9.85
C TRP A 43 0.51 20.22 9.58
N THR A 44 1.49 19.70 8.84
CA THR A 44 2.69 20.44 8.42
C THR A 44 3.07 20.02 7.00
N PRO A 45 3.11 20.95 6.02
CA PRO A 45 3.65 20.66 4.70
C PRO A 45 5.16 20.40 4.79
N TYR A 46 5.65 19.44 4.02
CA TYR A 46 7.06 19.07 3.98
C TYR A 46 7.43 18.57 2.58
N ASP A 47 8.62 18.92 2.09
CA ASP A 47 9.11 18.41 0.81
C ASP A 47 10.13 17.30 1.04
N LEU A 48 9.72 16.05 0.76
CA LEU A 48 10.62 14.91 0.84
C LEU A 48 11.71 15.05 -0.22
N GLN A 49 12.97 14.99 0.22
CA GLN A 49 14.14 15.03 -0.65
C GLN A 49 14.51 13.61 -1.10
N LEU A 50 14.47 13.36 -2.42
CA LEU A 50 14.82 12.06 -2.96
C LEU A 50 16.34 11.92 -3.09
N ARG A 51 16.88 10.75 -2.77
CA ARG A 51 18.32 10.47 -2.90
C ARG A 51 18.82 10.54 -4.34
N HIS A 52 17.98 10.15 -5.29
CA HIS A 52 18.25 10.20 -6.72
C HIS A 52 17.04 10.78 -7.45
N THR A 53 17.24 11.23 -8.69
CA THR A 53 16.12 11.51 -9.59
C THR A 53 15.28 10.25 -9.75
N PHE A 54 13.97 10.39 -9.53
CA PHE A 54 12.99 9.35 -9.76
C PHE A 54 12.24 9.64 -11.06
N THR A 55 12.37 8.75 -12.04
CA THR A 55 11.79 8.86 -13.37
C THR A 55 10.84 7.70 -13.63
N ILE A 56 9.63 8.03 -14.08
CA ILE A 56 8.62 7.11 -14.63
C ILE A 56 8.28 7.54 -16.06
N SER A 57 7.40 6.82 -16.75
CA SER A 57 6.93 7.20 -18.09
C SER A 57 6.38 8.63 -18.08
N GLY A 58 7.10 9.55 -18.74
CA GLY A 58 6.72 10.96 -18.92
C GLY A 58 7.02 11.93 -17.77
N PHE A 59 7.51 11.47 -16.60
CA PHE A 59 7.72 12.34 -15.43
C PHE A 59 9.03 12.05 -14.69
N SER A 60 9.79 13.10 -14.36
CA SER A 60 11.00 13.03 -13.52
C SER A 60 10.93 14.02 -12.36
N ARG A 61 11.37 13.63 -11.16
CA ARG A 61 11.42 14.53 -9.99
C ARG A 61 12.58 14.21 -9.04
N LYS A 62 12.95 15.20 -8.21
CA LYS A 62 13.93 15.06 -7.12
C LYS A 62 13.33 15.31 -5.73
N THR A 63 12.09 15.78 -5.68
CA THR A 63 11.35 15.99 -4.45
C THR A 63 9.94 15.41 -4.59
N THR A 64 9.31 15.10 -3.47
CA THR A 64 7.87 14.78 -3.42
C THR A 64 7.23 15.65 -2.34
N PRO A 65 6.31 16.55 -2.68
CA PRO A 65 5.55 17.29 -1.68
C PRO A 65 4.72 16.32 -0.84
N VAL A 66 4.74 16.51 0.48
CA VAL A 66 3.87 15.79 1.40
C VAL A 66 3.22 16.72 2.40
N VAL A 67 2.16 16.25 3.06
CA VAL A 67 1.59 16.89 4.25
C VAL A 67 1.59 15.84 5.37
N LEU A 68 2.31 16.13 6.44
CA LEU A 68 2.34 15.30 7.64
C LEU A 68 1.17 15.70 8.53
N THR A 69 0.32 14.76 8.92
CA THR A 69 -0.82 14.99 9.81
C THR A 69 -0.53 14.43 11.20
N ARG A 70 -1.08 15.12 12.20
CA ARG A 70 -0.98 14.73 13.61
C ARG A 70 -2.36 14.86 14.25
N LEU A 71 -2.82 13.78 14.87
CA LEU A 71 -4.08 13.70 15.59
C LEU A 71 -3.83 13.44 17.08
N GLU A 72 -4.19 14.39 17.93
CA GLU A 72 -4.00 14.30 19.38
C GLU A 72 -5.31 13.96 20.10
N TYR A 73 -5.27 13.02 21.04
CA TYR A 73 -6.39 12.62 21.90
C TYR A 73 -5.88 12.03 23.21
N ASP A 74 -6.36 12.51 24.36
CA ASP A 74 -5.99 12.04 25.72
C ASP A 74 -4.47 11.81 25.93
N GLY A 75 -3.64 12.74 25.43
CA GLY A 75 -2.19 12.68 25.56
C GLY A 75 -1.49 11.71 24.60
N LEU A 76 -2.24 10.93 23.82
CA LEU A 76 -1.74 10.13 22.72
C LEU A 76 -1.73 10.96 21.42
N THR A 77 -0.88 10.54 20.50
CA THR A 77 -0.73 11.16 19.18
C THR A 77 -0.68 10.08 18.12
N GLY A 78 -1.58 10.16 17.14
CA GLY A 78 -1.50 9.44 15.87
C GLY A 78 -0.84 10.29 14.79
N TYR A 79 -0.07 9.66 13.92
CA TYR A 79 0.63 10.29 12.79
C TYR A 79 0.10 9.73 11.47
N GLY A 80 -0.08 10.62 10.50
CA GLY A 80 -0.44 10.24 9.13
C GLY A 80 0.32 11.09 8.10
N GLU A 81 0.15 10.75 6.83
CA GLU A 81 0.88 11.38 5.74
C GLU A 81 0.03 11.38 4.47
N ALA A 82 0.00 12.52 3.77
CA ALA A 82 -0.45 12.62 2.39
C ALA A 82 0.77 12.80 1.49
N SER A 83 1.08 11.83 0.64
CA SER A 83 2.17 11.93 -0.35
C SER A 83 1.64 12.34 -1.72
N LEU A 84 2.26 13.34 -2.35
CA LEU A 84 1.65 14.07 -3.48
C LEU A 84 2.57 14.10 -4.71
N PRO A 85 2.83 12.95 -5.38
CA PRO A 85 3.43 12.96 -6.70
C PRO A 85 2.68 13.92 -7.64
N PRO A 86 3.33 14.94 -8.24
CA PRO A 86 2.62 16.02 -8.92
C PRO A 86 1.69 15.59 -10.06
N TYR A 87 1.97 14.45 -10.71
CA TYR A 87 1.16 13.91 -11.80
C TYR A 87 -0.18 13.29 -11.34
N LEU A 88 -0.40 13.13 -10.03
CA LEU A 88 -1.67 12.62 -9.45
C LEU A 88 -2.69 13.74 -9.16
N GLY A 89 -2.32 15.01 -9.33
CA GLY A 89 -3.24 16.15 -9.31
C GLY A 89 -3.51 16.78 -7.94
N GLU A 90 -3.23 16.10 -6.83
CA GLU A 90 -3.28 16.73 -5.49
C GLU A 90 -1.99 17.53 -5.19
N THR A 91 -2.13 18.58 -4.38
CA THR A 91 -1.04 19.48 -3.97
C THR A 91 -1.08 19.71 -2.45
N GLN A 92 0.00 20.19 -1.84
CA GLN A 92 -0.02 20.55 -0.42
C GLN A 92 -1.14 21.56 -0.12
N ALA A 93 -1.38 22.51 -1.02
CA ALA A 93 -2.46 23.49 -0.89
C ALA A 93 -3.85 22.82 -0.90
N SER A 94 -4.12 21.91 -1.86
CA SER A 94 -5.41 21.22 -1.91
C SER A 94 -5.65 20.35 -0.69
N VAL A 95 -4.62 19.64 -0.21
CA VAL A 95 -4.69 18.83 1.02
C VAL A 95 -4.97 19.71 2.23
N ILE A 96 -4.26 20.84 2.39
CA ILE A 96 -4.48 21.76 3.52
C ILE A 96 -5.91 22.33 3.49
N GLU A 97 -6.42 22.71 2.32
CA GLU A 97 -7.81 23.18 2.18
C GLU A 97 -8.84 22.08 2.48
N PHE A 98 -8.53 20.82 2.20
CA PHE A 98 -9.37 19.70 2.63
C PHE A 98 -9.32 19.51 4.14
N LEU A 99 -8.12 19.44 4.75
CA LEU A 99 -7.95 19.21 6.19
C LEU A 99 -8.59 20.30 7.06
N LYS A 100 -8.65 21.55 6.58
CA LYS A 100 -9.40 22.64 7.24
C LYS A 100 -10.90 22.37 7.39
N LYS A 101 -11.47 21.51 6.55
CA LYS A 101 -12.90 21.15 6.56
C LYS A 101 -13.19 19.96 7.49
N VAL A 102 -12.16 19.26 7.94
CA VAL A 102 -12.29 18.08 8.79
C VAL A 102 -12.50 18.55 10.24
N ASP A 103 -13.74 18.45 10.71
CA ASP A 103 -14.12 18.72 12.11
C ASP A 103 -14.34 17.42 12.86
N LEU A 104 -13.35 17.04 13.67
CA LEU A 104 -13.42 15.83 14.50
C LEU A 104 -14.02 16.08 15.89
N SER A 105 -14.49 17.31 16.18
CA SER A 105 -14.94 17.68 17.53
C SER A 105 -16.25 17.01 17.97
N GLY A 106 -17.04 16.51 17.01
CA GLY A 106 -18.26 15.73 17.24
C GLY A 106 -18.00 14.28 17.64
N PHE A 107 -16.77 13.78 17.45
CA PHE A 107 -16.41 12.39 17.74
C PHE A 107 -15.66 12.31 19.06
N SER A 108 -16.25 11.60 20.03
CA SER A 108 -15.70 11.47 21.38
C SER A 108 -14.77 10.27 21.57
N ASP A 109 -14.79 9.33 20.64
CA ASP A 109 -14.06 8.07 20.67
C ASP A 109 -13.33 7.86 19.34
N PRO A 110 -11.99 7.97 19.30
CA PRO A 110 -11.20 7.83 18.08
C PRO A 110 -11.16 6.39 17.54
N THR A 111 -11.68 5.40 18.28
CA THR A 111 -11.74 4.00 17.83
C THR A 111 -12.96 3.70 16.96
N GLN A 112 -13.90 4.65 16.82
CA GLN A 112 -15.06 4.56 15.92
C GLN A 112 -14.67 4.88 14.47
N LEU A 113 -13.70 4.13 13.95
CA LEU A 113 -13.06 4.39 12.65
C LEU A 113 -14.07 4.44 11.51
N GLU A 114 -15.01 3.50 11.45
CA GLU A 114 -16.02 3.46 10.39
C GLU A 114 -16.81 4.78 10.30
N GLU A 115 -17.35 5.25 11.43
CA GLU A 115 -18.15 6.47 11.46
C GLU A 115 -17.33 7.71 11.09
N ILE A 116 -16.12 7.82 11.65
CA ILE A 116 -15.23 8.95 11.40
C ILE A 116 -14.78 8.97 9.94
N LEU A 117 -14.41 7.83 9.37
CA LEU A 117 -13.91 7.74 8.00
C LEU A 117 -15.02 7.90 6.97
N MET A 118 -16.24 7.41 7.23
CA MET A 118 -17.41 7.73 6.41
C MET A 118 -17.69 9.23 6.40
N TYR A 119 -17.59 9.90 7.55
CA TYR A 119 -17.70 11.36 7.63
C TYR A 119 -16.61 12.05 6.80
N VAL A 120 -15.34 11.69 6.99
CA VAL A 120 -14.21 12.27 6.26
C VAL A 120 -14.36 12.07 4.76
N ASP A 121 -14.80 10.90 4.32
CA ASP A 121 -15.02 10.59 2.91
C ASP A 121 -16.14 11.45 2.30
N SER A 122 -17.20 11.72 3.07
CA SER A 122 -18.34 12.53 2.64
C SER A 122 -18.03 14.02 2.38
N ILE A 123 -16.90 14.54 2.89
CA ILE A 123 -16.54 15.96 2.77
C ILE A 123 -16.30 16.38 1.31
N ALA A 124 -15.76 15.48 0.48
CA ALA A 124 -15.50 15.75 -0.94
C ALA A 124 -15.37 14.44 -1.73
N PRO A 125 -15.73 14.38 -3.03
CA PRO A 125 -15.61 13.16 -3.83
C PRO A 125 -14.18 12.61 -4.01
N ALA A 126 -13.16 13.48 -4.05
CA ALA A 126 -11.75 13.13 -4.28
C ALA A 126 -10.89 13.43 -3.02
N ASN A 127 -9.66 13.92 -3.19
CA ASN A 127 -8.70 14.21 -2.11
C ASN A 127 -8.29 12.92 -1.37
N THR A 128 -8.04 11.85 -2.11
CA THR A 128 -7.76 10.53 -1.54
C THR A 128 -6.48 10.55 -0.72
N ALA A 129 -5.45 11.31 -1.12
CA ALA A 129 -4.24 11.49 -0.32
C ALA A 129 -4.51 12.25 0.99
N ALA A 130 -5.32 13.30 0.94
CA ALA A 130 -5.73 14.03 2.15
C ALA A 130 -6.52 13.14 3.11
N LYS A 131 -7.50 12.39 2.61
CA LYS A 131 -8.31 11.43 3.39
C LYS A 131 -7.44 10.33 3.99
N ALA A 132 -6.54 9.74 3.20
CA ALA A 132 -5.60 8.74 3.67
C ALA A 132 -4.73 9.26 4.83
N SER A 133 -4.31 10.53 4.80
CA SER A 133 -3.54 11.09 5.91
C SER A 133 -4.32 11.19 7.23
N VAL A 134 -5.64 11.37 7.18
CA VAL A 134 -6.50 11.34 8.38
C VAL A 134 -6.73 9.90 8.83
N ASP A 135 -6.99 9.01 7.88
CA ASP A 135 -7.14 7.56 8.11
C ASP A 135 -5.92 6.97 8.82
N ILE A 136 -4.71 7.18 8.28
CA ILE A 136 -3.48 6.63 8.83
C ILE A 136 -3.26 7.16 10.25
N ALA A 137 -3.51 8.45 10.49
CA ALA A 137 -3.40 9.06 11.82
C ALA A 137 -4.41 8.48 12.82
N LEU A 138 -5.65 8.21 12.39
CA LEU A 138 -6.66 7.55 13.20
C LEU A 138 -6.29 6.11 13.52
N HIS A 139 -5.80 5.36 12.54
CA HIS A 139 -5.31 3.99 12.76
C HIS A 139 -4.14 3.99 13.74
N ASP A 140 -3.11 4.83 13.55
CA ASP A 140 -1.99 4.92 14.49
C ASP A 140 -2.45 5.27 15.92
N LEU A 141 -3.38 6.21 16.06
CA LEU A 141 -3.98 6.57 17.35
C LEU A 141 -4.76 5.41 17.98
N ALA A 142 -5.65 4.75 17.22
CA ALA A 142 -6.46 3.64 17.70
C ALA A 142 -5.59 2.43 18.10
N GLY A 143 -4.55 2.11 17.31
CA GLY A 143 -3.58 1.08 17.66
C GLY A 143 -2.83 1.38 18.96
N LYS A 144 -2.46 2.64 19.19
CA LYS A 144 -1.85 3.10 20.45
C LYS A 144 -2.81 2.99 21.64
N ILE A 145 -4.08 3.34 21.47
CA ILE A 145 -5.13 3.18 22.50
C ILE A 145 -5.32 1.69 22.85
N MET A 146 -5.33 0.81 21.84
CA MET A 146 -5.45 -0.63 22.01
C MET A 146 -4.15 -1.32 22.46
N GLY A 147 -3.03 -0.58 22.49
CA GLY A 147 -1.71 -1.11 22.83
C GLY A 147 -1.18 -2.17 21.86
N ASN A 148 -1.64 -2.20 20.61
CA ASN A 148 -1.27 -3.23 19.63
C ASN A 148 -1.02 -2.65 18.23
N PRO A 149 -0.03 -3.18 17.48
CA PRO A 149 0.15 -2.83 16.07
C PRO A 149 -0.96 -3.43 15.21
N TRP A 150 -1.27 -2.78 14.09
CA TRP A 150 -2.38 -3.16 13.21
C TRP A 150 -2.31 -4.57 12.66
N HIS A 151 -1.13 -5.07 12.30
CA HIS A 151 -0.99 -6.45 11.85
C HIS A 151 -1.48 -7.45 12.92
N LYS A 152 -1.30 -7.17 14.23
CA LYS A 152 -1.86 -8.02 15.29
C LYS A 152 -3.37 -7.85 15.43
N ILE A 153 -3.86 -6.61 15.34
CA ILE A 153 -5.31 -6.31 15.40
C ILE A 153 -6.04 -7.04 14.27
N GLN A 154 -5.44 -7.12 13.09
CA GLN A 154 -5.95 -7.83 11.91
C GLN A 154 -5.68 -9.35 11.92
N GLY A 155 -4.97 -9.88 12.93
CA GLY A 155 -4.66 -11.30 13.02
C GLY A 155 -3.62 -11.81 12.01
N LEU A 156 -2.76 -10.92 11.50
CA LEU A 156 -1.72 -11.22 10.52
C LEU A 156 -0.38 -11.57 11.18
N ASP A 157 0.30 -12.58 10.62
CA ASP A 157 1.63 -13.00 11.06
C ASP A 157 2.71 -12.06 10.49
N LYS A 158 3.45 -11.40 11.38
CA LYS A 158 4.56 -10.51 11.00
C LYS A 158 5.76 -11.24 10.38
N THR A 159 5.79 -12.58 10.40
CA THR A 159 6.83 -13.38 9.77
C THR A 159 6.48 -13.75 8.33
N ASP A 160 5.21 -13.60 7.94
CA ASP A 160 4.69 -13.82 6.58
C ASP A 160 4.58 -12.48 5.83
N VAL A 161 5.67 -11.72 5.82
CA VAL A 161 5.75 -10.44 5.10
C VAL A 161 6.42 -10.70 3.75
N PRO A 162 5.83 -10.26 2.62
CA PRO A 162 6.42 -10.47 1.31
C PRO A 162 7.70 -9.66 1.13
N ASP A 163 8.57 -10.13 0.24
CA ASP A 163 9.72 -9.36 -0.21
C ASP A 163 9.26 -8.08 -0.93
N THR A 164 9.75 -6.93 -0.47
CA THR A 164 9.56 -5.67 -1.20
C THR A 164 10.48 -5.60 -2.41
N THR A 165 9.98 -5.03 -3.50
CA THR A 165 10.81 -4.65 -4.65
C THR A 165 11.62 -3.39 -4.37
N PHE A 166 12.81 -3.28 -4.97
CA PHE A 166 13.53 -2.00 -5.11
C PHE A 166 13.39 -1.46 -6.54
N THR A 167 13.04 -0.18 -6.68
CA THR A 167 12.71 0.39 -8.00
C THR A 167 13.94 0.91 -8.73
N ILE A 168 14.15 0.43 -9.96
CA ILE A 168 15.10 0.99 -10.91
C ILE A 168 14.30 1.81 -11.94
N GLY A 169 14.45 3.14 -11.86
CA GLY A 169 13.82 4.08 -12.79
C GLY A 169 14.53 4.14 -14.14
N ILE A 170 13.83 4.65 -15.15
CA ILE A 170 14.34 4.82 -16.52
C ILE A 170 15.53 5.79 -16.52
N ASP A 171 16.67 5.34 -17.04
CA ASP A 171 17.92 6.12 -17.12
C ASP A 171 18.88 5.53 -18.17
N ARG A 172 20.10 6.07 -18.26
CA ARG A 172 21.21 5.53 -19.05
C ARG A 172 21.79 4.27 -18.41
N ASP A 173 22.39 3.40 -19.23
CA ASP A 173 22.89 2.08 -18.82
C ASP A 173 23.80 2.14 -17.59
N GLU A 174 24.72 3.12 -17.51
CA GLU A 174 25.65 3.22 -16.39
C GLU A 174 24.92 3.45 -15.06
N VAL A 175 23.92 4.34 -15.07
CA VAL A 175 23.13 4.69 -13.89
C VAL A 175 22.20 3.55 -13.50
N VAL A 176 21.61 2.87 -14.48
CA VAL A 176 20.75 1.69 -14.28
C VAL A 176 21.55 0.57 -13.62
N GLN A 177 22.75 0.28 -14.14
CA GLN A 177 23.62 -0.75 -13.59
C GLN A 177 24.14 -0.38 -12.20
N GLU A 178 24.52 0.88 -11.97
CA GLU A 178 24.94 1.37 -10.65
C GLU A 178 23.83 1.18 -9.61
N LYS A 179 22.63 1.70 -9.86
CA LYS A 179 21.45 1.52 -8.97
C LYS A 179 21.11 0.05 -8.77
N THR A 180 21.27 -0.79 -9.79
CA THR A 180 21.02 -2.23 -9.66
C THR A 180 22.03 -2.87 -8.71
N ARG A 181 23.32 -2.51 -8.81
CA ARG A 181 24.36 -3.01 -7.89
C ARG A 181 24.11 -2.59 -6.44
N GLU A 182 23.53 -1.42 -6.19
CA GLU A 182 23.13 -0.98 -4.84
C GLU A 182 22.04 -1.85 -4.21
N ALA A 183 21.23 -2.53 -5.02
CA ALA A 183 20.11 -3.36 -4.57
C ALA A 183 20.52 -4.83 -4.33
N ILE A 184 21.56 -5.31 -5.01
CA ILE A 184 22.04 -6.69 -4.90
C ILE A 184 22.45 -6.99 -3.45
N GLY A 185 22.00 -8.13 -2.92
CA GLY A 185 22.24 -8.56 -1.55
C GLY A 185 21.38 -7.87 -0.48
N ARG A 186 20.52 -6.91 -0.89
CA ARG A 186 19.57 -6.22 0.00
C ARG A 186 18.12 -6.49 -0.34
N PHE A 187 17.84 -6.87 -1.59
CA PHE A 187 16.51 -7.17 -2.09
C PHE A 187 16.51 -8.49 -2.86
N ASN A 188 15.38 -9.19 -2.79
CA ASN A 188 15.17 -10.49 -3.45
C ASN A 188 14.47 -10.34 -4.81
N ILE A 189 13.93 -9.16 -5.12
CA ILE A 189 13.23 -8.83 -6.36
C ILE A 189 13.40 -7.34 -6.68
N LEU A 190 13.50 -6.98 -7.96
CA LEU A 190 13.61 -5.58 -8.40
C LEU A 190 12.37 -5.16 -9.21
N LYS A 191 11.91 -3.92 -9.04
CA LYS A 191 10.83 -3.31 -9.84
C LYS A 191 11.45 -2.42 -10.91
N ILE A 192 11.15 -2.67 -12.17
CA ILE A 192 11.72 -1.93 -13.29
C ILE A 192 10.63 -1.09 -13.93
N LYS A 193 10.87 0.23 -14.03
CA LYS A 193 9.98 1.13 -14.77
C LYS A 193 10.26 0.99 -16.26
N VAL A 194 9.22 0.60 -17.02
CA VAL A 194 9.22 0.40 -18.47
C VAL A 194 8.06 1.19 -19.09
N GLY A 195 7.70 0.93 -20.34
CA GLY A 195 6.59 1.61 -21.03
C GLY A 195 7.06 2.59 -22.11
N GLY A 196 8.25 2.38 -22.67
CA GLY A 196 8.83 3.20 -23.73
C GLY A 196 9.66 2.39 -24.74
N PRO A 197 10.27 3.05 -25.74
CA PRO A 197 11.04 2.37 -26.79
C PRO A 197 12.30 1.66 -26.27
N ASP A 198 12.78 2.05 -25.09
CA ASP A 198 14.02 1.56 -24.49
C ASP A 198 13.84 0.35 -23.56
N ASP A 199 12.63 -0.22 -23.46
CA ASP A 199 12.31 -1.26 -22.47
C ASP A 199 13.26 -2.47 -22.54
N LYS A 200 13.57 -2.94 -23.76
CA LYS A 200 14.49 -4.07 -23.95
C LYS A 200 15.91 -3.74 -23.50
N ARG A 201 16.40 -2.54 -23.84
CA ARG A 201 17.73 -2.04 -23.41
C ARG A 201 17.82 -2.00 -21.88
N MET A 202 16.82 -1.43 -21.22
CA MET A 202 16.76 -1.34 -19.76
C MET A 202 16.88 -2.72 -19.11
N ILE A 203 16.08 -3.68 -19.57
CA ILE A 203 16.09 -5.05 -19.05
C ILE A 203 17.43 -5.74 -19.30
N GLU A 204 18.03 -5.58 -20.48
CA GLU A 204 19.34 -6.16 -20.81
C GLU A 204 20.47 -5.53 -19.97
N ALA A 205 20.44 -4.22 -19.74
CA ALA A 205 21.39 -3.54 -18.87
C ALA A 205 21.33 -4.07 -17.43
N ILE A 206 20.13 -4.29 -16.89
CA ILE A 206 19.93 -4.89 -15.55
C ILE A 206 20.41 -6.35 -15.55
N ARG A 207 20.08 -7.11 -16.59
CA ARG A 207 20.48 -8.52 -16.72
C ARG A 207 21.98 -8.73 -16.88
N SER A 208 22.70 -7.72 -17.37
CA SER A 208 24.16 -7.76 -17.41
C SER A 208 24.83 -7.78 -16.01
N VAL A 209 24.08 -7.44 -14.96
CA VAL A 209 24.61 -7.33 -13.59
C VAL A 209 23.91 -8.22 -12.56
N THR A 210 22.71 -8.75 -12.85
CA THR A 210 21.97 -9.59 -11.89
C THR A 210 20.96 -10.53 -12.54
N ASP A 211 20.77 -11.69 -11.91
CA ASP A 211 19.75 -12.70 -12.24
C ASP A 211 18.54 -12.65 -11.29
N LEU A 212 18.44 -11.66 -10.40
CA LEU A 212 17.28 -11.52 -9.51
C LEU A 212 15.96 -11.48 -10.30
N PRO A 213 14.86 -12.05 -9.79
CA PRO A 213 13.54 -11.86 -10.36
C PRO A 213 13.21 -10.37 -10.56
N LEU A 214 12.48 -10.07 -11.64
CA LEU A 214 12.05 -8.71 -11.95
C LEU A 214 10.53 -8.62 -11.93
N ALA A 215 9.99 -7.58 -11.32
CA ALA A 215 8.65 -7.08 -11.62
C ALA A 215 8.80 -5.88 -12.56
N VAL A 216 7.91 -5.72 -13.52
CA VAL A 216 7.92 -4.55 -14.41
C VAL A 216 6.63 -3.77 -14.25
N ASP A 217 6.73 -2.46 -14.42
CA ASP A 217 5.59 -1.56 -14.40
C ASP A 217 5.71 -0.62 -15.60
N ALA A 218 4.76 -0.75 -16.52
CA ALA A 218 4.76 0.02 -17.76
C ALA A 218 4.11 1.39 -17.60
N ASN A 219 3.46 1.67 -16.46
CA ASN A 219 2.71 2.90 -16.18
C ASN A 219 1.88 3.36 -17.38
N GLN A 220 1.06 2.45 -17.91
CA GLN A 220 0.18 2.67 -19.06
C GLN A 220 0.90 2.91 -20.39
N GLY A 221 2.21 2.66 -20.48
CA GLY A 221 3.05 3.03 -21.60
C GLY A 221 2.79 2.26 -22.89
N TRP A 222 2.39 0.99 -22.81
CA TRP A 222 2.15 0.18 -24.01
C TRP A 222 0.76 0.45 -24.57
N LYS A 223 0.69 1.08 -25.76
CA LYS A 223 -0.57 1.51 -26.38
C LYS A 223 -1.14 0.48 -27.36
N ASN A 224 -0.30 -0.39 -27.90
CA ASN A 224 -0.70 -1.48 -28.78
C ASN A 224 -0.72 -2.79 -27.99
N ARG A 225 -1.86 -3.48 -28.01
CA ARG A 225 -2.13 -4.69 -27.24
C ARG A 225 -1.30 -5.88 -27.70
N ASP A 226 -1.06 -6.03 -29.01
CA ASP A 226 -0.31 -7.17 -29.54
C ASP A 226 1.19 -6.97 -29.32
N GLU A 227 1.70 -5.75 -29.51
CA GLU A 227 3.09 -5.39 -29.15
C GLU A 227 3.35 -5.55 -27.65
N ALA A 228 2.38 -5.18 -26.80
CA ALA A 228 2.46 -5.39 -25.37
C ALA A 228 2.53 -6.88 -25.02
N LEU A 229 1.71 -7.72 -25.67
CA LEU A 229 1.72 -9.17 -25.44
C LEU A 229 3.06 -9.78 -25.86
N GLU A 230 3.58 -9.43 -27.03
CA GLU A 230 4.92 -9.87 -27.49
C GLU A 230 6.01 -9.46 -26.51
N MET A 231 5.95 -8.22 -25.98
CA MET A 231 6.88 -7.75 -24.96
C MET A 231 6.79 -8.61 -23.69
N ILE A 232 5.59 -8.95 -23.21
CA ILE A 232 5.42 -9.76 -22.00
C ILE A 232 6.00 -11.17 -22.16
N PHE A 233 5.84 -11.80 -23.33
CA PHE A 233 6.51 -13.07 -23.63
C PHE A 233 8.03 -12.94 -23.55
N TRP A 234 8.60 -11.92 -24.18
CA TRP A 234 10.04 -11.66 -24.12
C TRP A 234 10.52 -11.38 -22.68
N LEU A 235 9.76 -10.60 -21.91
CA LEU A 235 10.07 -10.28 -20.52
C LEU A 235 10.10 -11.54 -19.64
N LYS A 236 9.18 -12.48 -19.85
CA LYS A 236 9.19 -13.78 -19.16
C LYS A 236 10.48 -14.55 -19.40
N GLU A 237 10.97 -14.58 -20.64
CA GLU A 237 12.25 -15.21 -20.99
C GLU A 237 13.44 -14.51 -20.30
N LYS A 238 13.29 -13.22 -19.99
CA LYS A 238 14.26 -12.43 -19.21
C LYS A 238 14.03 -12.51 -17.70
N GLY A 239 13.25 -13.47 -17.20
CA GLY A 239 13.06 -13.68 -15.76
C GLY A 239 12.22 -12.60 -15.07
N VAL A 240 11.36 -11.91 -15.82
CA VAL A 240 10.27 -11.11 -15.24
C VAL A 240 9.20 -12.05 -14.73
N VAL A 241 8.64 -11.75 -13.55
CA VAL A 241 7.66 -12.60 -12.86
C VAL A 241 6.30 -11.92 -12.71
N MET A 242 6.19 -10.63 -12.99
CA MET A 242 4.96 -9.84 -12.82
C MET A 242 5.00 -8.58 -13.69
N VAL A 243 3.83 -8.20 -14.23
CA VAL A 243 3.62 -6.99 -15.05
C VAL A 243 2.54 -6.13 -14.40
N GLU A 244 2.82 -4.86 -14.19
CA GLU A 244 1.92 -3.88 -13.58
C GLU A 244 1.52 -2.81 -14.62
N GLN A 245 0.23 -2.49 -14.65
CA GLN A 245 -0.44 -1.54 -15.54
C GLN A 245 0.18 -1.43 -16.96
N PRO A 246 0.06 -2.46 -17.80
CA PRO A 246 0.68 -2.48 -19.14
C PRO A 246 0.17 -1.35 -20.05
N MET A 247 -1.14 -1.11 -20.02
CA MET A 247 -1.88 -0.29 -21.00
C MET A 247 -2.67 0.85 -20.33
N PRO A 248 -3.17 1.85 -21.10
CA PRO A 248 -4.02 2.94 -20.60
C PRO A 248 -5.16 2.46 -19.71
N LYS A 249 -5.34 3.13 -18.57
CA LYS A 249 -6.27 2.69 -17.52
C LYS A 249 -7.73 2.50 -17.93
N TYR A 250 -8.17 3.21 -18.96
CA TYR A 250 -9.54 3.15 -19.48
C TYR A 250 -9.71 2.10 -20.59
N ASP A 251 -8.63 1.46 -21.06
CA ASP A 251 -8.66 0.43 -22.10
C ASP A 251 -8.82 -0.97 -21.49
N LEU A 252 -9.87 -1.13 -20.68
CA LEU A 252 -10.10 -2.35 -19.88
C LEU A 252 -10.32 -3.58 -20.77
N ASP A 253 -10.94 -3.43 -21.94
CA ASP A 253 -11.18 -4.55 -22.85
C ASP A 253 -9.86 -5.11 -23.40
N ASN A 254 -8.92 -4.25 -23.81
CA ASN A 254 -7.62 -4.73 -24.26
C ASN A 254 -6.79 -5.27 -23.10
N ILE A 255 -6.82 -4.65 -21.91
CA ILE A 255 -6.15 -5.17 -20.70
C ILE A 255 -6.68 -6.56 -20.35
N ALA A 256 -8.00 -6.75 -20.36
CA ALA A 256 -8.62 -8.03 -20.04
C ALA A 256 -8.18 -9.13 -21.01
N ARG A 257 -8.23 -8.84 -22.32
CA ARG A 257 -7.83 -9.84 -23.31
C ARG A 257 -6.31 -10.08 -23.31
N LEU A 258 -5.49 -9.05 -23.09
CA LEU A 258 -4.04 -9.20 -22.89
C LEU A 258 -3.73 -10.08 -21.68
N THR A 259 -4.45 -9.86 -20.56
CA THR A 259 -4.28 -10.65 -19.33
C THR A 259 -4.64 -12.11 -19.55
N ALA A 260 -5.68 -12.40 -20.34
CA ALA A 260 -6.10 -13.77 -20.65
C ALA A 260 -5.05 -14.55 -21.47
N GLU A 261 -4.25 -13.85 -22.28
CA GLU A 261 -3.20 -14.44 -23.13
C GLU A 261 -1.80 -14.32 -22.51
N SER A 262 -1.65 -13.50 -21.48
CA SER A 262 -0.37 -13.18 -20.85
C SER A 262 0.24 -14.40 -20.16
N PRO A 263 1.54 -14.67 -20.39
CA PRO A 263 2.24 -15.75 -19.69
C PRO A 263 2.72 -15.36 -18.28
N LEU A 264 2.47 -14.12 -17.85
CA LEU A 264 2.78 -13.53 -16.54
C LEU A 264 1.53 -12.92 -15.90
N PRO A 265 1.43 -12.89 -14.55
CA PRO A 265 0.33 -12.21 -13.89
C PRO A 265 0.36 -10.70 -14.16
N VAL A 266 -0.81 -10.14 -14.47
CA VAL A 266 -1.02 -8.71 -14.74
C VAL A 266 -1.73 -8.07 -13.56
N PHE A 267 -1.18 -6.99 -13.03
CA PHE A 267 -1.74 -6.23 -11.91
C PHE A 267 -2.20 -4.84 -12.38
N ALA A 268 -3.32 -4.38 -11.85
CA ALA A 268 -3.82 -3.02 -12.05
C ALA A 268 -3.21 -2.06 -11.03
N ASP A 269 -2.82 -0.87 -11.49
CA ASP A 269 -2.44 0.28 -10.65
C ASP A 269 -3.37 1.45 -11.01
N GLU A 270 -3.09 2.20 -12.08
CA GLU A 270 -3.91 3.38 -12.41
C GLU A 270 -5.35 3.07 -12.85
N SER A 271 -5.68 1.80 -13.10
CA SER A 271 -7.06 1.33 -13.37
C SER A 271 -7.94 1.17 -12.12
N VAL A 272 -7.42 1.34 -10.90
CA VAL A 272 -8.18 1.20 -9.64
C VAL A 272 -8.07 2.41 -8.71
#